data_AF-A0A2S9SZH7-F1
#
_entry.id   AF-A0A2S9SZH7-F1
#
_cell.length_a   1.000
_cell.length_b   1.000
_cell.length_c   1.000
_cell.angle_alpha   90.00
_cell.angle_beta   90.00
_cell.angle_gamma   90.00
#
_symmetry.space_group_name_H-M   'P 1'
#
loop_
_entity.id
_entity.type
_entity.pdbx_description
1 polymer ?
#
loop_
_entity_poly.entity_id
_entity_poly.type
_entity_poly.pdbx_seq_one_letter_code
_entity_poly.pdbx_strand_id
1 'polypeptide(L)'
;MEYSITVALMAGFISYIGLVITKEQKISDFRQEWINSIRNDVADLMKELHHFYMAYLVAQKESQSNIEFLKNNLLITNQIQFLVHKIKLRLNPDDSDGIIKLLDEIMNIITSPTELKDDENFDKLTEKLNTKAHELFKSEWERVKRGEKWFRWSKWFLFLGSVYLIGYSIVGLS
;
A
#
# COMPACT_ATOMS: atom_id res chain seq x y z
N MET A 1 24.34 27.72 -39.00
CA MET A 1 23.68 28.27 -37.78
C MET A 1 22.38 27.52 -37.50
N GLU A 2 21.56 27.22 -38.52
CA GLU A 2 20.27 26.53 -38.37
C GLU A 2 20.37 25.10 -37.78
N TYR A 3 21.32 24.27 -38.23
CA TYR A 3 21.50 22.91 -37.69
C TYR A 3 21.84 22.88 -36.18
N SER A 4 22.53 23.90 -35.67
CA SER A 4 22.90 23.98 -34.26
C SER A 4 21.67 24.22 -33.36
N ILE A 5 20.69 24.96 -33.87
CA ILE A 5 19.43 25.23 -33.15
C ILE A 5 18.60 23.95 -33.12
N THR A 6 18.50 23.23 -34.24
CA THR A 6 17.79 21.95 -34.32
C THR A 6 18.40 20.91 -33.38
N VAL A 7 19.72 20.76 -33.36
CA VAL A 7 20.42 19.83 -32.46
C VAL A 7 20.20 20.22 -30.99
N ALA A 8 20.24 21.51 -30.65
CA ALA A 8 19.97 21.98 -29.29
C ALA A 8 18.52 21.68 -28.85
N LEU A 9 17.54 21.86 -29.76
CA LEU A 9 16.14 21.52 -29.50
C LEU A 9 15.95 20.01 -29.30
N MET A 10 16.60 19.18 -30.11
CA MET A 10 16.58 17.73 -29.94
C MET A 10 17.20 17.29 -28.61
N ALA A 11 18.35 17.87 -28.24
CA ALA A 11 19.00 17.58 -26.97
C ALA A 11 18.13 17.99 -25.77
N GLY A 12 17.50 19.17 -25.84
CA GLY A 12 16.54 19.63 -24.82
C GLY A 12 15.32 18.73 -24.71
N PHE A 13 14.77 18.29 -25.84
CA PHE A 13 13.65 17.35 -25.88
C PHE A 13 14.02 16.03 -25.21
N ILE A 14 15.14 15.40 -25.60
CA ILE A 14 15.63 14.15 -25.03
C ILE A 14 15.86 14.28 -23.51
N SER A 15 16.48 15.37 -23.07
CA SER A 15 16.71 15.65 -21.65
C SER A 15 15.39 15.71 -20.87
N TYR A 16 14.37 16.38 -21.42
CA TYR A 16 13.04 16.42 -20.83
C TYR A 16 12.39 15.03 -20.73
N ILE A 17 12.51 14.19 -21.77
CA ILE A 17 12.03 12.79 -21.70
C ILE A 17 12.69 12.07 -20.51
N GLY A 18 14.01 12.18 -20.40
CA GLY A 18 14.79 11.57 -19.31
C GLY A 18 14.31 12.00 -17.92
N LEU A 19 14.01 13.29 -17.73
CA LEU A 19 13.47 13.81 -16.48
C LEU A 19 12.08 13.25 -16.17
N VAL A 20 11.20 13.17 -17.16
CA VAL A 20 9.84 12.61 -16.99
C VAL A 20 9.92 11.13 -16.61
N ILE A 21 10.75 10.34 -17.30
CA ILE A 21 10.95 8.93 -16.99
C ILE A 21 11.52 8.76 -15.57
N THR A 22 12.53 9.55 -15.22
CA THR A 22 13.16 9.50 -13.89
C THR A 22 12.17 9.82 -12.78
N LYS A 23 11.33 10.84 -12.96
CA LYS A 23 10.26 11.21 -12.03
C LYS A 23 9.30 10.04 -11.82
N GLU A 24 8.81 9.44 -12.90
CA GLU A 24 7.82 8.36 -12.84
C GLU A 24 8.38 7.07 -12.25
N GLN A 25 9.63 6.73 -12.59
CA GLN A 25 10.33 5.62 -11.95
C GLN A 25 10.41 5.84 -10.44
N LYS A 26 10.82 7.04 -10.01
CA LYS A 26 10.94 7.35 -8.58
C LYS A 26 9.61 7.28 -7.84
N ILE A 27 8.52 7.74 -8.46
CA ILE A 27 7.17 7.64 -7.90
C ILE A 27 6.75 6.17 -7.78
N SER A 28 7.03 5.35 -8.80
CA SER A 28 6.78 3.90 -8.74
C SER A 28 7.57 3.26 -7.59
N ASP A 29 8.84 3.60 -7.43
CA ASP A 29 9.69 3.08 -6.34
C ASP A 29 9.12 3.44 -4.96
N PHE A 30 8.74 4.71 -4.73
CA PHE A 30 8.11 5.14 -3.48
C PHE A 30 6.79 4.41 -3.19
N ARG A 31 6.00 4.14 -4.23
CA ARG A 31 4.76 3.37 -4.08
C ARG A 31 5.03 1.91 -3.74
N GLN A 32 6.02 1.28 -4.37
CA GLN A 32 6.42 -0.08 -4.04
C GLN A 32 6.97 -0.17 -2.61
N GLU A 33 7.76 0.82 -2.18
CA GLU A 33 8.24 0.93 -0.80
C GLU A 33 7.09 1.07 0.20
N TRP A 34 6.09 1.90 -0.10
CA TRP A 34 4.88 2.01 0.71
C TRP A 34 4.11 0.68 0.76
N ILE A 35 3.88 0.00 -0.40
CA ILE A 35 3.21 -1.31 -0.48
C ILE A 35 3.95 -2.36 0.36
N ASN A 36 5.27 -2.43 0.23
CA ASN A 36 6.08 -3.39 0.98
C ASN A 36 6.05 -3.10 2.49
N SER A 37 6.10 -1.81 2.86
CA SER A 37 6.01 -1.40 4.27
C SER A 37 4.68 -1.80 4.89
N ILE A 38 3.56 -1.54 4.20
CA ILE A 38 2.24 -1.92 4.73
C ILE A 38 2.03 -3.44 4.72
N ARG A 39 2.59 -4.17 3.74
CA ARG A 39 2.57 -5.64 3.74
C ARG A 39 3.28 -6.21 4.96
N ASN A 40 4.44 -5.66 5.31
CA ASN A 40 5.17 -6.06 6.50
C ASN A 40 4.38 -5.72 7.78
N ASP A 41 3.83 -4.51 7.88
CA ASP A 41 3.03 -4.10 9.03
C ASP A 41 1.78 -4.99 9.22
N VAL A 42 1.11 -5.39 8.13
CA VAL A 42 -0.02 -6.35 8.17
C VAL A 42 0.45 -7.74 8.59
N ALA A 43 1.59 -8.24 8.09
CA ALA A 43 2.13 -9.53 8.49
C ALA A 43 2.49 -9.56 9.98
N ASP A 44 3.09 -8.48 10.49
CA ASP A 44 3.35 -8.31 11.92
C ASP A 44 2.05 -8.28 12.74
N LEU A 45 1.01 -7.58 12.26
CA LEU A 45 -0.29 -7.57 12.92
C LEU A 45 -0.90 -8.98 12.99
N MET A 46 -0.86 -9.73 11.88
CA MET A 46 -1.37 -11.10 11.83
C MET A 46 -0.61 -12.02 12.78
N LYS A 47 0.72 -11.87 12.90
CA LYS A 47 1.55 -12.60 13.85
C LYS A 47 1.14 -12.33 15.29
N GLU A 48 0.97 -11.07 15.68
CA GLU A 48 0.57 -10.70 17.04
C GLU A 48 -0.86 -11.15 17.36
N LEU A 49 -1.80 -11.06 16.39
CA LEU A 49 -3.15 -11.58 16.54
C LEU A 49 -3.15 -13.10 16.76
N HIS A 50 -2.33 -13.83 16.01
CA HIS A 50 -2.19 -15.27 16.20
C HIS A 50 -1.59 -15.62 17.57
N HIS A 51 -0.58 -14.87 18.02
CA HIS A 51 0.00 -15.05 19.35
C HIS A 51 -1.03 -14.79 20.46
N PHE A 52 -1.77 -13.68 20.37
CA PHE A 52 -2.86 -13.36 21.29
C PHE A 52 -3.90 -14.47 21.34
N TYR A 53 -4.30 -14.98 20.18
CA TYR A 53 -5.28 -16.03 20.07
C TYR A 53 -4.81 -17.35 20.71
N MET A 54 -3.57 -17.75 20.44
CA MET A 54 -2.99 -18.96 21.06
C MET A 54 -2.89 -18.84 22.58
N ALA A 55 -2.49 -17.66 23.08
CA ALA A 55 -2.47 -17.39 24.51
C ALA A 55 -3.89 -17.46 25.11
N TYR A 56 -4.88 -16.92 24.40
CA TYR A 56 -6.28 -16.96 24.82
C TYR A 56 -6.81 -18.39 24.90
N LEU A 57 -6.54 -19.24 23.90
CA LEU A 57 -6.96 -20.65 23.93
C LEU A 57 -6.36 -21.43 25.12
N VAL A 58 -5.11 -21.14 25.49
CA VAL A 58 -4.48 -21.75 26.68
C VAL A 58 -5.16 -21.26 27.96
N ALA A 59 -5.37 -19.95 28.08
CA ALA A 59 -6.07 -19.35 29.22
C ALA A 59 -7.48 -19.92 29.42
N GLN A 60 -8.22 -20.11 28.33
CA GLN A 60 -9.56 -20.70 28.35
C GLN A 60 -9.55 -22.16 28.83
N LYS A 61 -8.56 -22.96 28.40
CA LYS A 61 -8.36 -24.33 28.91
C LYS A 61 -8.01 -24.36 30.40
N GLU A 62 -7.34 -23.32 30.89
CA GLU A 62 -7.02 -23.13 32.31
C GLU A 62 -8.20 -22.50 33.10
N SER A 63 -9.35 -22.28 32.47
CA SER A 63 -10.53 -21.63 33.06
C SER A 63 -10.25 -20.22 33.60
N GLN A 64 -9.26 -19.54 33.02
CA GLN A 64 -8.92 -18.16 33.34
C GLN A 64 -10.02 -17.22 32.82
N SER A 65 -10.41 -16.21 33.61
CA SER A 65 -11.39 -15.23 33.15
C SER A 65 -10.83 -14.31 32.06
N ASN A 66 -11.66 -13.82 31.14
CA ASN A 66 -11.24 -12.86 30.09
C ASN A 66 -10.57 -11.60 30.66
N ILE A 67 -11.03 -11.12 31.83
CA ILE A 67 -10.43 -9.96 32.50
C ILE A 67 -8.99 -10.27 32.95
N GLU A 68 -8.80 -11.44 33.55
CA GLU A 68 -7.49 -11.88 34.01
C GLU A 68 -6.55 -12.16 32.83
N PHE A 69 -7.06 -12.75 31.76
CA PHE A 69 -6.31 -12.95 30.52
C PHE A 69 -5.80 -11.63 29.95
N LEU A 70 -6.68 -10.64 29.78
CA LEU A 70 -6.30 -9.32 29.27
C LEU A 70 -5.29 -8.61 30.17
N LYS A 71 -5.46 -8.70 31.50
CA LYS A 71 -4.51 -8.13 32.46
C LYS A 71 -3.12 -8.76 32.33
N ASN A 72 -3.04 -10.06 32.11
CA ASN A 72 -1.78 -10.78 31.99
C ASN A 72 -1.12 -10.60 30.61
N ASN A 73 -1.89 -10.19 29.58
CA ASN A 73 -1.42 -10.07 28.20
C ASN A 73 -1.43 -8.62 27.67
N LEU A 74 -1.39 -7.62 28.55
CA LEU A 74 -1.39 -6.19 28.19
C LEU A 74 -0.30 -5.81 27.18
N LEU A 75 0.87 -6.46 27.24
CA LEU A 75 1.95 -6.20 26.29
C LEU A 75 1.57 -6.60 24.86
N ILE A 76 0.94 -7.76 24.68
CA ILE A 76 0.49 -8.25 23.37
C ILE A 76 -0.64 -7.36 22.87
N THR A 77 -1.61 -7.02 23.73
CA THR A 77 -2.72 -6.11 23.38
C THR A 77 -2.20 -4.74 22.93
N ASN A 78 -1.23 -4.16 23.65
CA ASN A 78 -0.62 -2.89 23.28
C ASN A 78 0.14 -2.99 21.95
N GLN A 79 0.88 -4.07 21.71
CA GLN A 79 1.57 -4.28 20.45
C GLN A 79 0.60 -4.36 19.26
N ILE A 80 -0.51 -5.07 19.41
CA ILE A 80 -1.57 -5.11 18.40
C ILE A 80 -2.14 -3.70 18.17
N GLN A 81 -2.44 -2.97 19.25
CA GLN A 81 -2.94 -1.60 19.16
C GLN A 81 -1.97 -0.68 18.41
N PHE A 82 -0.68 -0.75 18.72
CA PHE A 82 0.36 0.00 18.02
C PHE A 82 0.35 -0.31 16.52
N LEU A 83 0.32 -1.60 16.13
CA LEU A 83 0.31 -2.02 14.74
C LEU A 83 -0.95 -1.57 14.01
N VAL A 84 -2.13 -1.65 14.65
CA VAL A 84 -3.38 -1.13 14.09
C VAL A 84 -3.27 0.36 13.79
N HIS A 85 -2.81 1.18 14.74
CA HIS A 85 -2.67 2.62 14.53
C HIS A 85 -1.63 2.93 13.46
N LYS A 86 -0.50 2.21 13.46
CA LYS A 86 0.56 2.35 12.45
C LYS A 86 0.03 2.07 11.05
N ILE A 87 -0.75 1.01 10.87
CA ILE A 87 -1.38 0.69 9.58
C ILE A 87 -2.36 1.79 9.18
N LYS A 88 -3.26 2.19 10.09
CA LYS A 88 -4.25 3.26 9.80
C LYS A 88 -3.59 4.56 9.36
N LEU A 89 -2.48 4.96 9.98
CA LEU A 89 -1.74 6.17 9.61
C LEU A 89 -1.14 6.13 8.20
N ARG A 90 -0.88 4.92 7.65
CA ARG A 90 -0.40 4.77 6.27
C ARG A 90 -1.53 4.73 5.24
N LEU A 91 -2.75 4.45 5.68
CA LEU A 91 -3.91 4.31 4.82
C LEU A 91 -4.57 5.66 4.59
N ASN A 92 -5.12 5.84 3.39
CA ASN A 92 -6.02 6.94 3.10
C ASN A 92 -7.45 6.54 3.54
N PRO A 93 -8.12 7.30 4.44
CA PRO A 93 -9.45 6.95 4.92
C PRO A 93 -10.49 6.70 3.83
N ASP A 94 -10.48 7.54 2.78
CA ASP A 94 -11.49 7.48 1.71
C ASP A 94 -11.35 6.25 0.81
N ASP A 95 -10.12 5.76 0.61
CA ASP A 95 -9.83 4.62 -0.28
C ASP A 95 -9.81 3.27 0.47
N SER A 96 -9.81 3.29 1.81
CA SER A 96 -9.47 2.15 2.66
C SER A 96 -10.51 1.84 3.74
N ASP A 97 -11.73 2.35 3.61
CA ASP A 97 -12.79 2.21 4.62
C ASP A 97 -13.02 0.75 5.07
N GLY A 98 -12.97 -0.20 4.13
CA GLY A 98 -13.18 -1.62 4.43
C GLY A 98 -12.14 -2.24 5.35
N ILE A 99 -10.86 -1.93 5.17
CA ILE A 99 -9.79 -2.46 6.05
C ILE A 99 -9.74 -1.68 7.37
N ILE A 100 -10.03 -0.37 7.35
CA ILE A 100 -10.06 0.46 8.57
C ILE A 100 -11.15 -0.03 9.54
N LYS A 101 -12.36 -0.28 9.03
CA LYS A 101 -13.46 -0.85 9.83
C LYS A 101 -13.10 -2.21 10.44
N LEU A 102 -12.42 -3.06 9.68
CA LEU A 102 -11.98 -4.35 10.19
C LEU A 102 -10.91 -4.20 11.29
N LEU A 103 -10.00 -3.24 11.15
CA LEU A 103 -9.03 -2.92 12.21
C LEU A 103 -9.71 -2.39 13.48
N ASP A 104 -10.81 -1.65 13.35
CA ASP A 104 -11.64 -1.23 14.48
C ASP A 104 -12.36 -2.41 15.16
N GLU A 105 -12.90 -3.34 14.37
CA GLU A 105 -13.51 -4.58 14.87
C GLU A 105 -12.49 -5.42 15.66
N ILE A 106 -11.28 -5.56 15.13
CA ILE A 106 -10.15 -6.21 15.80
C ILE A 106 -9.87 -5.55 17.15
N MET A 107 -9.74 -4.22 17.17
CA MET A 107 -9.46 -3.47 18.40
C MET A 107 -10.56 -3.67 19.45
N ASN A 108 -11.82 -3.67 19.05
CA ASN A 108 -12.93 -3.89 19.97
C ASN A 108 -12.87 -5.29 20.60
N ILE A 109 -12.59 -6.32 19.79
CA ILE A 109 -12.50 -7.72 20.27
C ILE A 109 -11.34 -7.88 21.26
N ILE A 110 -10.13 -7.42 20.93
CA ILE A 110 -8.94 -7.67 21.75
C ILE A 110 -8.86 -6.81 23.02
N THR A 111 -9.71 -5.79 23.16
CA THR A 111 -9.72 -4.89 24.33
C THR A 111 -10.93 -5.07 25.22
N SER A 112 -12.01 -5.69 24.72
CA SER A 112 -13.25 -5.88 25.47
C SER A 112 -13.35 -7.30 26.05
N PRO A 113 -13.38 -7.45 27.40
CA PRO A 113 -13.58 -8.74 28.04
C PRO A 113 -14.88 -9.45 27.62
N THR A 114 -15.91 -8.71 27.18
CA THR A 114 -17.22 -9.26 26.80
C THR A 114 -17.29 -9.70 25.34
N GLU A 115 -16.41 -9.16 24.50
CA GLU A 115 -16.36 -9.50 23.06
C GLU A 115 -15.41 -10.67 22.76
N LEU A 116 -14.47 -10.96 23.68
CA LEU A 116 -13.61 -12.15 23.64
C LEU A 116 -14.44 -13.42 23.77
N LYS A 117 -14.52 -14.20 22.68
CA LYS A 117 -15.29 -15.45 22.56
C LYS A 117 -14.48 -16.50 21.82
N ASP A 118 -14.72 -17.78 22.14
CA ASP A 118 -13.93 -18.91 21.62
C ASP A 118 -14.15 -19.23 20.14
N ASP A 119 -13.01 -19.60 19.54
CA ASP A 119 -12.73 -20.34 18.31
C ASP A 119 -13.17 -19.76 16.96
N GLU A 120 -14.46 -19.67 16.66
CA GLU A 120 -14.89 -19.43 15.27
C GLU A 120 -14.61 -18.01 14.75
N ASN A 121 -14.37 -17.04 15.63
CA ASN A 121 -14.23 -15.64 15.26
C ASN A 121 -12.81 -15.26 14.83
N PHE A 122 -11.76 -15.87 15.39
CA PHE A 122 -10.38 -15.42 15.16
C PHE A 122 -9.82 -15.86 13.80
N ASP A 123 -10.09 -17.09 13.38
CA ASP A 123 -9.70 -17.57 12.05
C ASP A 123 -10.43 -16.78 10.95
N LYS A 124 -11.76 -16.60 11.10
CA LYS A 124 -12.56 -15.77 10.18
C LYS A 124 -12.06 -14.32 10.14
N LEU A 125 -11.67 -13.75 11.26
CA LEU A 125 -11.17 -12.39 11.34
C LEU A 125 -9.79 -12.26 10.67
N THR A 126 -8.91 -13.24 10.87
CA THR A 126 -7.59 -13.29 10.23
C THR A 126 -7.72 -13.49 8.72
N GLU A 127 -8.65 -14.33 8.28
CA GLU A 127 -8.97 -14.54 6.86
C GLU A 127 -9.57 -13.27 6.21
N LYS A 128 -10.49 -12.59 6.89
CA LYS A 128 -11.03 -11.29 6.45
C LYS A 128 -9.91 -10.26 6.32
N LEU A 129 -8.99 -10.19 7.28
CA LEU A 129 -7.86 -9.26 7.26
C LEU A 129 -6.93 -9.56 6.09
N ASN A 130 -6.59 -10.83 5.90
CA ASN A 130 -5.77 -11.27 4.77
C ASN A 130 -6.43 -10.91 3.42
N THR A 131 -7.73 -11.14 3.28
CA THR A 131 -8.49 -10.83 2.07
C THR A 131 -8.50 -9.32 1.79
N LYS A 132 -8.83 -8.50 2.78
CA LYS A 132 -8.87 -7.04 2.65
C LYS A 132 -7.49 -6.45 2.37
N ALA A 133 -6.44 -6.99 2.98
CA ALA A 133 -5.07 -6.60 2.68
C ALA A 133 -4.69 -6.92 1.22
N HIS A 134 -5.03 -8.11 0.71
CA HIS A 134 -4.80 -8.48 -0.69
C HIS A 134 -5.57 -7.59 -1.67
N GLU A 135 -6.83 -7.28 -1.39
CA GLU A 135 -7.64 -6.35 -2.18
C GLU A 135 -6.96 -4.96 -2.28
N LEU A 136 -6.50 -4.43 -1.14
CA LEU A 136 -5.77 -3.16 -1.07
C LEU A 136 -4.47 -3.22 -1.87
N PHE A 137 -3.66 -4.27 -1.71
CA PHE A 137 -2.39 -4.37 -2.44
C PHE A 137 -2.62 -4.51 -3.94
N LYS A 138 -3.67 -5.22 -4.36
CA LYS A 138 -4.04 -5.33 -5.76
C LYS A 138 -4.48 -4.00 -6.33
N SER A 139 -5.36 -3.26 -5.65
CA SER A 139 -5.83 -1.96 -6.14
C SER A 139 -4.68 -0.95 -6.30
N GLU A 140 -3.74 -0.96 -5.35
CA GLU A 140 -2.54 -0.13 -5.38
C GLU A 140 -1.54 -0.55 -6.46
N TRP A 141 -1.37 -1.85 -6.67
CA TRP A 141 -0.58 -2.37 -7.78
C TRP A 141 -1.15 -1.96 -9.15
N GLU A 142 -2.48 -2.03 -9.32
CA GLU A 142 -3.12 -1.52 -10.53
C GLU A 142 -2.96 0.00 -10.68
N ARG A 143 -2.87 0.76 -9.58
CA ARG A 143 -2.58 2.19 -9.62
C ARG A 143 -1.13 2.46 -10.07
N VAL A 144 -0.16 1.70 -9.57
CA VAL A 144 1.25 1.77 -9.99
C VAL A 144 1.38 1.46 -11.49
N LYS A 145 0.78 0.36 -11.97
CA LYS A 145 0.85 -0.02 -13.39
C LYS A 145 0.20 0.99 -14.32
N ARG A 146 -0.89 1.64 -13.89
CA ARG A 146 -1.57 2.68 -14.69
C ARG A 146 -0.72 3.95 -14.83
N GLY A 147 0.20 4.21 -13.89
CA GLY A 147 1.03 5.42 -13.86
C GLY A 147 0.22 6.70 -13.61
N GLU A 148 0.91 7.83 -13.47
CA GLU A 148 0.23 9.11 -13.24
C GLU A 148 -0.55 9.59 -14.47
N LYS A 149 -1.61 10.40 -14.25
CA LYS A 149 -2.36 11.02 -15.36
C LYS A 149 -1.44 11.82 -16.29
N TRP A 150 -0.47 12.53 -15.71
CA TRP A 150 0.52 13.32 -16.44
C TRP A 150 1.49 12.46 -17.25
N PHE A 151 1.89 11.29 -16.77
CA PHE A 151 2.69 10.37 -17.55
C PHE A 151 1.94 9.80 -18.76
N ARG A 152 0.64 9.53 -18.58
CA ARG A 152 -0.20 9.11 -19.70
C ARG A 152 -0.32 10.20 -20.78
N TRP A 153 -0.34 11.46 -20.38
CA TRP A 153 -0.30 12.60 -21.29
C TRP A 153 1.06 12.82 -21.92
N SER A 154 2.15 12.67 -21.15
CA SER A 154 3.50 12.82 -21.67
C SER A 154 3.78 11.80 -22.77
N LYS A 155 3.28 10.55 -22.67
CA LYS A 155 3.36 9.57 -23.76
C LYS A 155 2.80 10.09 -25.10
N TRP A 156 1.65 10.78 -25.08
CA TRP A 156 1.08 11.37 -26.29
C TRP A 156 1.90 12.54 -26.81
N PHE A 157 2.41 13.39 -25.92
CA PHE A 157 3.30 14.49 -26.29
C PHE A 157 4.62 13.98 -26.89
N LEU A 158 5.18 12.91 -26.33
CA LEU A 158 6.36 12.22 -26.84
C LEU A 158 6.12 11.65 -28.24
N PHE A 159 4.98 10.99 -28.44
CA PHE A 159 4.60 10.45 -29.74
C PHE A 159 4.45 11.56 -30.79
N LEU A 160 3.66 12.59 -30.50
CA LEU A 160 3.45 13.72 -31.42
C LEU A 160 4.75 14.49 -31.71
N GLY A 161 5.56 14.75 -30.68
CA GLY A 161 6.86 15.40 -30.84
C GLY A 161 7.84 14.57 -31.66
N SER A 162 7.86 13.25 -31.48
CA SER A 162 8.70 12.36 -32.30
C SER A 162 8.28 12.34 -33.78
N VAL A 163 6.98 12.29 -34.06
CA VAL A 163 6.43 12.35 -35.43
C VAL A 163 6.78 13.69 -36.08
N TYR A 164 6.65 14.80 -35.35
CA TYR A 164 7.00 16.12 -35.84
C TYR A 164 8.49 16.24 -36.19
N LEU A 165 9.38 15.78 -35.31
CA LEU A 165 10.84 15.81 -35.56
C LEU A 165 11.25 14.95 -36.75
N ILE A 166 10.65 13.77 -36.93
CA ILE A 166 10.89 12.89 -38.08
C ILE A 166 10.38 13.56 -39.36
N GLY A 167 9.17 14.09 -39.36
CA GLY A 167 8.58 14.77 -40.52
C GLY A 167 9.39 16.00 -40.94
N TYR A 168 9.83 16.82 -39.98
CA TYR A 168 10.68 17.97 -40.25
C TYR A 168 12.03 17.58 -40.87
N SER A 169 12.62 16.48 -40.39
CA SER A 169 13.90 15.98 -40.92
C SER A 169 13.77 15.49 -42.37
N ILE A 170 12.65 14.86 -42.74
CA ILE A 170 12.40 14.38 -44.11
C ILE A 170 12.18 15.56 -45.07
N VAL A 171 11.37 16.54 -44.66
CA VAL A 171 11.07 17.72 -45.49
C VAL A 171 12.29 18.63 -45.63
N GLY A 172 13.11 18.79 -44.58
CA GLY A 172 14.35 19.58 -44.65
C GLY A 172 15.50 18.94 -45.41
N LEU A 173 15.39 17.66 -45.79
CA LEU A 173 16.33 16.94 -46.66
C LEU A 173 15.91 16.95 -48.14
N SER A 174 14.68 17.40 -48.44
CA SER A 174 14.09 17.47 -49.79
C SER A 174 14.33 18.84 -50.42
#